data_AF-A0A959ERJ4-F1
#
_entry.id   AF-A0A959ERJ4-F1
#
_cell.length_a   1.000
_cell.length_b   1.000
_cell.length_c   1.000
_cell.angle_alpha   90.00
_cell.angle_beta   90.00
_cell.angle_gamma   90.00
#
_symmetry.space_group_name_H-M   'P 1'
#
loop_
_entity.id
_entity.type
_entity.pdbx_description
1 polymer ?
#
loop_
_entity_poly.entity_id
_entity_poly.type
_entity_poly.pdbx_seq_one_letter_code
_entity_poly.pdbx_strand_id
1 'polypeptide(L)'
;MKHVSLPRLWPVVRLVFLLLLPTVVLAQTRDLCGVIEKKAKPDLSGYDGPIFYDRFGNLYTEDELAKPWKKKNAQKVLIGNFDILFTGFSAAEVATMTAAFEYLSTLIGIGPQGIAPRISVRKKELDPGVLGQGSPYFGAHFCGYANNYPLEMMVSGQTLGNSVAPTAGTLEINSLIDWHTIDSDPISAGTYDLFSVTIHEVLHILGFSSLIGLNGDPVMGFYSRWDLFLYSDNLPDYLLIDDGDPDPGCCRGLAPNPNLIFPDDVAGSCLDEVYFREGGNIAQV
;
A
#
# COMPACT_ATOMS: atom_id res chain seq x y z
N MET A 1 -12.49 26.82 56.59
CA MET A 1 -12.61 27.10 55.15
C MET A 1 -13.55 26.07 54.56
N LYS A 2 -14.67 26.52 53.97
CA LYS A 2 -15.75 25.66 53.47
C LYS A 2 -15.33 25.07 52.12
N HIS A 3 -15.29 23.74 52.01
CA HIS A 3 -15.19 23.05 50.73
C HIS A 3 -16.49 23.22 49.96
N VAL A 4 -16.41 23.86 48.80
CA VAL A 4 -17.50 23.92 47.81
C VAL A 4 -17.32 22.73 46.87
N SER A 5 -18.22 21.76 46.95
CA SER A 5 -18.30 20.65 46.00
C SER A 5 -19.10 21.08 44.77
N LEU A 6 -18.48 21.05 43.58
CA LEU A 6 -19.18 21.20 42.31
C LEU A 6 -19.96 19.91 41.97
N PRO A 7 -21.21 20.02 41.45
CA PRO A 7 -21.98 18.84 41.06
C PRO A 7 -21.45 18.25 39.74
N ARG A 8 -21.33 16.92 39.71
CA ARG A 8 -21.01 16.10 38.53
C ARG A 8 -22.16 16.16 37.52
N LEU A 9 -21.98 16.89 36.43
CA LEU A 9 -22.85 16.86 35.25
C LEU A 9 -22.28 15.90 34.18
N TRP A 10 -22.23 14.60 34.48
CA TRP A 10 -21.76 13.56 33.56
C TRP A 10 -22.78 12.41 33.47
N PRO A 11 -23.95 12.64 32.82
CA PRO A 11 -24.38 11.60 31.87
C PRO A 11 -25.06 12.08 30.57
N VAL A 12 -25.31 13.38 30.34
CA VAL A 12 -26.16 13.82 29.22
C VAL A 12 -25.42 13.94 27.87
N VAL A 13 -24.08 13.95 27.86
CA VAL A 13 -23.29 14.10 26.62
C VAL A 13 -23.16 12.78 25.82
N ARG A 14 -23.42 11.62 26.43
CA ARG A 14 -23.33 10.32 25.73
C ARG A 14 -24.55 9.96 24.89
N LEU A 15 -25.72 10.59 25.12
CA LEU A 15 -26.95 10.22 24.42
C LEU A 15 -27.19 10.99 23.11
N VAL A 16 -26.47 12.11 22.89
CA VAL A 16 -26.60 12.91 21.65
C VAL A 16 -25.65 12.42 20.56
N PHE A 17 -24.54 11.76 20.90
CA PHE A 17 -23.64 11.13 19.91
C PHE A 17 -24.20 9.83 19.30
N LEU A 18 -25.23 9.23 19.90
CA LEU A 18 -25.90 8.04 19.38
C LEU A 18 -27.09 8.35 18.46
N LEU A 19 -27.48 9.63 18.33
CA LEU A 19 -28.59 10.08 17.48
C LEU A 19 -28.13 10.90 16.25
N LEU A 20 -26.81 10.98 16.03
CA LEU A 20 -26.18 11.53 14.83
C LEU A 20 -25.37 10.45 14.08
N LEU A 21 -25.77 9.18 14.16
CA LEU A 21 -25.34 8.20 13.17
C LEU A 21 -26.10 8.52 11.87
N PRO A 22 -25.43 9.08 10.85
CA PRO A 22 -26.09 9.38 9.60
C PRO A 22 -26.51 8.05 8.98
N THR A 23 -27.78 7.96 8.64
CA THR A 23 -28.44 6.89 7.91
C THR A 23 -27.95 6.74 6.45
N VAL A 24 -26.67 6.96 6.17
CA VAL A 24 -26.07 6.75 4.84
C VAL A 24 -24.64 6.22 4.99
N VAL A 25 -24.46 5.12 5.73
CA VAL A 25 -23.46 4.13 5.33
C VAL A 25 -24.17 3.18 4.37
N LEU A 26 -24.52 3.71 3.18
CA LEU A 26 -24.60 2.82 2.02
C LEU A 26 -23.16 2.35 1.85
N ALA A 27 -22.89 1.15 2.37
CA ALA A 27 -21.64 0.44 2.20
C ALA A 27 -21.19 0.64 0.75
N GLN A 28 -20.06 1.31 0.55
CA GLN A 28 -19.43 1.44 -0.75
C GLN A 28 -18.94 0.05 -1.14
N THR A 29 -19.83 -0.80 -1.66
CA THR A 29 -19.49 -2.13 -2.21
C THR A 29 -18.84 -2.00 -3.59
N ARG A 30 -18.05 -0.95 -3.81
CA ARG A 30 -17.32 -0.74 -5.07
C ARG A 30 -15.88 -1.13 -4.84
N ASP A 31 -15.28 -1.76 -5.85
CA ASP A 31 -13.84 -1.99 -5.90
C ASP A 31 -13.14 -0.63 -5.92
N LEU A 32 -12.80 -0.11 -4.74
CA LEU A 32 -12.13 1.18 -4.57
C LEU A 32 -10.72 1.14 -5.20
N CYS A 33 -10.14 -0.05 -5.26
CA CYS A 33 -8.77 -0.31 -5.67
C CYS A 33 -8.74 -1.06 -7.00
N GLY A 34 -7.85 -0.64 -7.90
CA GLY A 34 -7.68 -1.27 -9.20
C GLY A 34 -6.53 -2.27 -9.26
N VAL A 35 -6.47 -2.96 -10.41
CA VAL A 35 -5.33 -3.79 -10.82
C VAL A 35 -4.52 -3.04 -11.88
N ILE A 36 -3.20 -3.02 -11.73
CA ILE A 36 -2.34 -2.55 -12.81
C ILE A 36 -2.21 -3.68 -13.81
N GLU A 37 -2.72 -3.48 -15.02
CA GLU A 37 -2.48 -4.39 -16.14
C GLU A 37 -1.44 -3.81 -17.11
N LYS A 38 -0.37 -4.57 -17.34
CA LYS A 38 0.62 -4.22 -18.36
C LYS A 38 0.26 -4.89 -19.69
N LYS A 39 -0.10 -4.07 -20.69
CA LYS A 39 -0.53 -4.52 -22.03
C LYS A 39 0.50 -5.40 -22.78
N ALA A 40 1.79 -5.24 -22.50
CA ALA A 40 2.85 -6.00 -23.14
C ALA A 40 3.94 -6.37 -22.15
N LYS A 41 4.34 -7.64 -22.13
CA LYS A 41 5.57 -8.06 -21.45
C LYS A 41 6.77 -7.45 -22.20
N PRO A 42 7.79 -6.97 -21.49
CA PRO A 42 8.98 -6.45 -22.16
C PRO A 42 9.67 -7.57 -22.93
N ASP A 43 10.28 -7.22 -24.06
CA ASP A 43 11.15 -8.14 -24.79
C ASP A 43 12.44 -8.33 -23.99
N LEU A 44 12.66 -9.56 -23.53
CA LEU A 44 13.84 -9.93 -22.74
C LEU A 44 14.93 -10.57 -23.61
N SER A 45 14.75 -10.65 -24.92
CA SER A 45 15.77 -11.24 -25.81
C SER A 45 17.05 -10.40 -25.77
N GLY A 46 18.10 -10.98 -25.19
CA GLY A 46 19.40 -10.30 -25.01
C GLY A 46 19.43 -9.27 -23.88
N TYR A 47 18.42 -9.20 -23.02
CA TYR A 47 18.47 -8.37 -21.81
C TYR A 47 19.13 -9.16 -20.67
N ASP A 48 20.23 -8.64 -20.14
CA ASP A 48 21.02 -9.22 -19.04
C ASP A 48 20.91 -8.41 -17.73
N GLY A 49 20.07 -7.37 -17.74
CA GLY A 49 19.85 -6.51 -16.58
C GLY A 49 18.85 -7.07 -15.56
N PRO A 50 18.66 -6.36 -14.44
CA PRO A 50 17.73 -6.77 -13.39
C PRO A 50 16.28 -6.69 -13.88
N ILE A 51 15.49 -7.69 -13.44
CA ILE A 51 14.06 -7.78 -13.70
C ILE A 51 13.29 -7.45 -12.43
N PHE A 52 12.17 -6.75 -12.61
CA PHE A 52 11.30 -6.33 -11.52
C PHE A 52 9.87 -6.82 -11.75
N TYR A 53 9.15 -7.02 -10.66
CA TYR A 53 7.73 -7.37 -10.67
C TYR A 53 6.95 -6.33 -9.88
N ASP A 54 5.74 -6.00 -10.33
CA ASP A 54 4.78 -5.30 -9.47
C ASP A 54 3.91 -6.32 -8.70
N ARG A 55 3.08 -5.86 -7.77
CA ARG A 55 2.28 -6.78 -6.91
C ARG A 55 1.25 -7.63 -7.67
N PHE A 56 1.01 -7.32 -8.95
CA PHE A 56 0.07 -8.01 -9.82
C PHE A 56 0.79 -8.97 -10.78
N GLY A 57 2.09 -9.17 -10.61
CA GLY A 57 2.89 -10.07 -11.44
C GLY A 57 3.31 -9.50 -12.79
N ASN A 58 3.11 -8.20 -13.04
CA ASN A 58 3.64 -7.60 -14.26
C ASN A 58 5.14 -7.44 -14.17
N LEU A 59 5.82 -7.76 -15.28
CA LEU A 59 7.28 -7.76 -15.37
C LEU A 59 7.80 -6.46 -15.98
N TYR A 60 8.86 -5.88 -15.40
CA TYR A 60 9.50 -4.64 -15.84
C TYR A 60 11.02 -4.78 -15.93
N THR A 61 11.62 -4.08 -16.90
CA THR A 61 13.07 -3.85 -16.91
C THR A 61 13.45 -2.57 -16.16
N GLU A 62 14.71 -2.46 -15.72
CA GLU A 62 15.22 -1.24 -15.08
C GLU A 62 14.97 0.01 -15.93
N ASP A 63 15.17 -0.10 -17.24
CA ASP A 63 14.96 1.00 -18.17
C ASP A 63 13.50 1.46 -18.24
N GLU A 64 12.55 0.52 -18.17
CA GLU A 64 11.13 0.86 -18.10
C GLU A 64 10.80 1.65 -16.84
N LEU A 65 11.34 1.23 -15.69
CA LEU A 65 11.14 1.92 -14.42
C LEU A 65 11.88 3.27 -14.35
N ALA A 66 12.95 3.46 -15.12
CA ALA A 66 13.67 4.72 -15.21
C ALA A 66 13.03 5.74 -16.18
N LYS A 67 12.27 5.27 -17.19
CA LYS A 67 11.66 6.13 -18.23
C LYS A 67 10.87 7.33 -17.67
N PRO A 68 10.00 7.21 -16.65
CA PRO A 68 9.24 8.35 -16.14
C PRO A 68 10.16 9.50 -15.70
N TRP A 69 11.27 9.16 -15.04
CA TRP A 69 12.22 10.12 -14.48
C TRP A 69 13.11 10.80 -15.52
N LYS A 70 13.18 10.27 -16.74
CA LYS A 70 13.89 10.89 -17.88
C LYS A 70 13.04 11.98 -18.58
N LYS A 71 11.75 12.12 -18.26
CA LYS A 71 10.87 13.14 -18.86
C LYS A 71 11.17 14.54 -18.33
N LYS A 72 11.35 15.52 -19.23
CA LYS A 72 11.70 16.92 -18.89
C LYS A 72 10.58 17.71 -18.20
N ASN A 73 9.31 17.37 -18.44
CA ASN A 73 8.16 18.16 -17.99
C ASN A 73 7.49 17.59 -16.72
N ALA A 74 8.14 16.65 -16.04
CA ALA A 74 7.55 16.01 -14.88
C ALA A 74 7.94 16.76 -13.60
N GLN A 75 6.96 17.02 -12.73
CA GLN A 75 7.19 17.73 -11.48
C GLN A 75 7.81 16.76 -10.47
N LYS A 76 9.10 16.97 -10.21
CA LYS A 76 9.89 16.22 -9.22
C LYS A 76 9.92 16.98 -7.91
N VAL A 77 9.58 16.32 -6.81
CA VAL A 77 9.58 16.94 -5.49
C VAL A 77 9.91 15.92 -4.42
N LEU A 78 10.81 16.29 -3.52
CA LEU A 78 11.07 15.54 -2.30
C LEU A 78 10.04 15.98 -1.26
N ILE A 79 9.17 15.07 -0.83
CA ILE A 79 8.08 15.32 0.12
C ILE A 79 8.27 14.38 1.30
N GLY A 80 8.62 14.94 2.46
CA GLY A 80 8.96 14.16 3.65
C GLY A 80 9.97 13.07 3.32
N ASN A 81 9.53 11.82 3.41
CA ASN A 81 10.34 10.63 3.21
C ASN A 81 10.29 10.06 1.79
N PHE A 82 9.76 10.79 0.79
CA PHE A 82 9.52 10.26 -0.56
C PHE A 82 10.03 11.19 -1.67
N ASP A 83 10.62 10.63 -2.72
CA ASP A 83 10.97 11.36 -3.96
C ASP A 83 9.86 11.13 -4.98
N ILE A 84 9.03 12.15 -5.23
CA ILE A 84 7.78 12.01 -5.99
C ILE A 84 7.89 12.64 -7.37
N LEU A 85 7.35 11.93 -8.36
CA LEU A 85 7.17 12.41 -9.73
C LEU A 85 5.69 12.53 -10.08
N PHE A 86 5.13 13.74 -10.06
CA PHE A 86 3.74 13.98 -10.48
C PHE A 86 3.63 14.19 -12.00
N THR A 87 2.60 13.58 -12.61
CA THR A 87 2.27 13.76 -14.04
C THR A 87 0.76 13.86 -14.25
N GLY A 88 0.30 14.97 -14.85
CA GLY A 88 -1.08 15.14 -15.30
C GLY A 88 -2.08 15.65 -14.26
N PHE A 89 -1.59 16.27 -13.18
CA PHE A 89 -2.42 16.80 -12.08
C PHE A 89 -2.45 18.33 -12.07
N SER A 90 -3.54 18.89 -11.57
CA SER A 90 -3.67 20.30 -11.21
C SER A 90 -2.86 20.64 -9.96
N ALA A 91 -2.65 21.94 -9.71
CA ALA A 91 -1.93 22.39 -8.53
C ALA A 91 -2.61 21.98 -7.21
N ALA A 92 -3.96 22.03 -7.14
CA ALA A 92 -4.73 21.65 -5.95
C ALA A 92 -4.65 20.14 -5.66
N GLU A 93 -4.70 19.31 -6.70
CA GLU A 93 -4.49 17.86 -6.57
C GLU A 93 -3.07 17.54 -6.08
N VAL A 94 -2.05 18.19 -6.66
CA VAL A 94 -0.66 18.02 -6.20
C VAL A 94 -0.49 18.46 -4.74
N ALA A 95 -1.08 19.58 -4.34
CA ALA A 95 -1.03 20.05 -2.94
C ALA A 95 -1.70 19.06 -1.98
N THR A 96 -2.85 18.51 -2.38
CA THR A 96 -3.58 17.50 -1.57
C THR A 96 -2.78 16.21 -1.41
N MET A 97 -2.22 15.68 -2.51
CA MET A 97 -1.37 14.49 -2.45
C MET A 97 -0.07 14.76 -1.67
N THR A 98 0.49 15.97 -1.79
CA THR A 98 1.67 16.38 -1.01
C THR A 98 1.36 16.30 0.49
N ALA A 99 0.23 16.86 0.92
CA ALA A 99 -0.19 16.78 2.32
C ALA A 99 -0.36 15.32 2.80
N ALA A 100 -0.87 14.42 1.95
CA ALA A 100 -0.99 13.00 2.27
C ALA A 100 0.38 12.32 2.45
N PHE A 101 1.36 12.60 1.58
CA PHE A 101 2.73 12.10 1.72
C PHE A 101 3.45 12.69 2.95
N GLU A 102 3.22 13.97 3.26
CA GLU A 102 3.73 14.60 4.48
C GLU A 102 3.16 13.93 5.73
N TYR A 103 1.84 13.70 5.76
CA TYR A 103 1.18 12.99 6.85
C TYR A 103 1.77 11.60 7.06
N LEU A 104 1.91 10.80 5.99
CA LEU A 104 2.54 9.48 6.06
C LEU A 104 3.99 9.54 6.55
N SER A 105 4.73 10.58 6.18
CA SER A 105 6.11 10.77 6.66
C SER A 105 6.19 11.08 8.16
N THR A 106 5.09 11.52 8.79
CA THR A 106 5.03 11.65 10.27
C THR A 106 4.85 10.30 10.96
N LEU A 107 4.32 9.29 10.25
CA LEU A 107 4.03 7.96 10.79
C LEU A 107 5.14 6.96 10.47
N ILE A 108 5.81 7.13 9.33
CA ILE A 108 6.75 6.16 8.76
C ILE A 108 8.11 6.81 8.63
N GLY A 109 9.07 6.37 9.45
CA GLY A 109 10.44 6.86 9.42
C GLY A 109 11.30 6.18 8.35
N ILE A 110 12.42 6.83 8.02
CA ILE A 110 13.51 6.25 7.24
C ILE A 110 14.60 5.81 8.22
N GLY A 111 15.20 4.65 7.97
CA GLY A 111 16.33 4.14 8.76
C GLY A 111 17.58 5.02 8.63
N PRO A 112 18.61 4.85 9.48
CA PRO A 112 19.80 5.70 9.46
C PRO A 112 20.56 5.73 8.13
N GLN A 113 20.46 4.66 7.34
CA GLN A 113 21.04 4.54 6.00
C GLN A 113 20.00 4.62 4.89
N GLY A 114 18.72 4.79 5.25
CA GLY A 114 17.63 4.75 4.30
C GLY A 114 17.63 5.96 3.37
N ILE A 115 17.03 5.75 2.20
CA ILE A 115 16.87 6.76 1.16
C ILE A 115 15.40 6.87 0.78
N ALA A 116 14.98 8.05 0.35
CA ALA A 116 13.62 8.30 -0.07
C ALA A 116 13.28 7.47 -1.33
N PRO A 117 12.25 6.60 -1.30
CA PRO A 117 11.87 5.84 -2.47
C PRO A 117 11.27 6.74 -3.53
N ARG A 118 11.61 6.42 -4.78
CA ARG A 118 11.12 7.14 -5.97
C ARG A 118 9.74 6.65 -6.36
N ILE A 119 8.71 7.46 -6.20
CA ILE A 119 7.34 7.09 -6.54
C ILE A 119 6.87 7.86 -7.78
N SER A 120 6.41 7.13 -8.79
CA SER A 120 5.75 7.74 -9.95
C SER A 120 4.26 7.88 -9.69
N VAL A 121 3.77 9.12 -9.65
CA VAL A 121 2.36 9.44 -9.45
C VAL A 121 1.78 9.99 -10.76
N ARG A 122 0.78 9.32 -11.32
CA ARG A 122 0.20 9.71 -12.62
C ARG A 122 -1.31 9.65 -12.63
N LYS A 123 -1.93 10.59 -13.36
CA LYS A 123 -3.36 10.55 -13.68
C LYS A 123 -3.57 9.61 -14.86
N LYS A 124 -4.56 8.71 -14.77
CA LYS A 124 -4.86 7.72 -15.81
C LYS A 124 -6.34 7.36 -15.79
N GLU A 125 -6.91 7.06 -16.95
CA GLU A 125 -8.24 6.46 -17.00
C GLU A 125 -8.18 5.04 -16.44
N LEU A 126 -8.93 4.80 -15.36
CA LEU A 126 -9.03 3.49 -14.69
C LEU A 126 -10.45 2.92 -14.87
N ASP A 127 -10.60 1.63 -14.60
CA ASP A 127 -11.86 0.92 -14.76
C ASP A 127 -13.00 1.54 -13.93
N PRO A 128 -14.26 1.39 -14.37
CA PRO A 128 -15.41 1.93 -13.64
C PRO A 128 -15.44 1.45 -12.17
N GLY A 129 -15.45 2.40 -11.24
CA GLY A 129 -15.49 2.13 -9.80
C GLY A 129 -14.14 2.26 -9.10
N VAL A 130 -13.03 2.11 -9.84
CA VAL A 130 -11.67 2.24 -9.31
C VAL A 130 -11.33 3.72 -9.08
N LEU A 131 -10.93 4.06 -7.86
CA LEU A 131 -10.51 5.41 -7.49
C LEU A 131 -9.02 5.62 -7.69
N GLY A 132 -8.22 4.62 -7.32
CA GLY A 132 -6.78 4.61 -7.48
C GLY A 132 -6.22 3.20 -7.53
N GLN A 133 -4.92 3.14 -7.83
CA GLN A 133 -4.14 1.93 -7.67
C GLN A 133 -2.68 2.24 -7.37
N GLY A 134 -2.20 1.70 -6.27
CA GLY A 134 -0.82 1.69 -5.84
C GLY A 134 -0.17 0.32 -6.04
N SER A 135 1.08 0.31 -6.50
CA SER A 135 1.90 -0.91 -6.45
C SER A 135 3.36 -0.61 -6.12
N PRO A 136 3.96 -1.40 -5.21
CA PRO A 136 5.41 -1.50 -5.11
C PRO A 136 5.99 -2.24 -6.33
N TYR A 137 7.31 -2.15 -6.47
CA TYR A 137 8.09 -3.11 -7.25
C TYR A 137 8.89 -4.05 -6.34
N PHE A 138 9.19 -5.24 -6.85
CA PHE A 138 9.97 -6.31 -6.24
C PHE A 138 11.10 -6.70 -7.20
N GLY A 139 12.25 -7.12 -6.69
CA GLY A 139 13.29 -7.76 -7.51
C GLY A 139 12.86 -9.13 -8.04
N ALA A 140 13.59 -9.67 -9.02
CA ALA A 140 13.50 -11.07 -9.38
C ALA A 140 14.27 -11.92 -8.35
N HIS A 141 13.71 -13.07 -7.98
CA HIS A 141 14.28 -14.08 -7.06
C HIS A 141 14.01 -13.84 -5.57
N PHE A 142 12.78 -14.16 -5.18
CA PHE A 142 12.44 -14.40 -3.77
C PHE A 142 11.82 -15.77 -3.64
N CYS A 143 11.97 -16.32 -2.45
CA CYS A 143 11.37 -17.55 -1.97
C CYS A 143 10.91 -17.26 -0.53
N GLY A 144 9.86 -17.95 -0.07
CA GLY A 144 9.24 -17.58 1.20
C GLY A 144 8.61 -16.20 1.10
N TYR A 145 9.28 -15.16 1.61
CA TYR A 145 8.79 -13.78 1.54
C TYR A 145 9.78 -12.79 0.90
N ALA A 146 9.25 -11.70 0.37
CA ALA A 146 10.01 -10.59 -0.19
C ALA A 146 9.72 -9.27 0.52
N ASN A 147 10.76 -8.47 0.68
CA ASN A 147 10.59 -7.04 0.89
C ASN A 147 10.33 -6.36 -0.45
N ASN A 148 9.40 -5.40 -0.44
CA ASN A 148 9.23 -4.53 -1.59
C ASN A 148 10.37 -3.50 -1.65
N TYR A 149 10.57 -2.96 -2.84
CA TYR A 149 11.67 -2.05 -3.11
C TYR A 149 11.60 -0.74 -2.32
N PRO A 150 10.42 -0.09 -2.14
CA PRO A 150 10.31 1.06 -1.25
C PRO A 150 10.78 0.79 0.18
N LEU A 151 10.42 -0.35 0.76
CA LEU A 151 10.83 -0.75 2.10
C LEU A 151 12.35 -0.96 2.21
N GLU A 152 12.95 -1.65 1.23
CA GLU A 152 14.40 -1.82 1.18
C GLU A 152 15.13 -0.47 1.12
N MET A 153 14.68 0.43 0.26
CA MET A 153 15.23 1.78 0.17
C MET A 153 15.11 2.53 1.50
N MET A 154 13.93 2.51 2.13
CA MET A 154 13.68 3.26 3.37
C MET A 154 14.44 2.70 4.57
N VAL A 155 14.74 1.39 4.61
CA VAL A 155 15.42 0.79 5.77
C VAL A 155 16.92 0.66 5.57
N SER A 156 17.33 0.00 4.48
CA SER A 156 18.73 -0.38 4.26
C SER A 156 19.48 0.60 3.36
N GLY A 157 18.76 1.50 2.68
CA GLY A 157 19.35 2.41 1.70
C GLY A 157 19.71 1.73 0.38
N GLN A 158 19.40 0.44 0.23
CA GLN A 158 19.77 -0.32 -0.94
C GLN A 158 18.87 0.03 -2.13
N THR A 159 19.52 0.24 -3.28
CA THR A 159 18.87 0.31 -4.58
C THR A 159 19.00 -1.05 -5.27
N LEU A 160 17.89 -1.59 -5.79
CA LEU A 160 17.89 -2.75 -6.66
C LEU A 160 18.29 -2.30 -8.06
N GLY A 161 19.37 -2.88 -8.58
CA GLY A 161 19.92 -2.62 -9.92
C GLY A 161 21.26 -1.86 -9.93
N ASN A 162 21.81 -1.69 -11.14
CA ASN A 162 23.11 -1.06 -11.37
C ASN A 162 23.00 0.45 -11.64
N SER A 163 21.80 0.95 -11.91
CA SER A 163 21.55 2.37 -12.14
C SER A 163 21.07 3.07 -10.87
N VAL A 164 21.31 4.39 -10.82
CA VAL A 164 20.86 5.29 -9.76
C VAL A 164 19.32 5.34 -9.71
N ALA A 165 18.75 4.36 -8.99
CA ALA A 165 17.36 4.18 -8.55
C ALA A 165 16.26 4.23 -9.63
N PRO A 166 15.85 3.07 -10.22
CA PRO A 166 14.57 2.98 -10.90
C PRO A 166 13.41 3.40 -9.99
N THR A 167 12.25 3.75 -10.57
CA THR A 167 11.02 3.99 -9.81
C THR A 167 10.78 2.81 -8.85
N ALA A 168 10.59 3.08 -7.56
CA ALA A 168 10.36 2.07 -6.52
C ALA A 168 8.90 1.66 -6.38
N GLY A 169 7.97 2.54 -6.74
CA GLY A 169 6.55 2.24 -6.77
C GLY A 169 5.77 3.19 -7.66
N THR A 170 4.53 2.82 -7.96
CA THR A 170 3.65 3.61 -8.81
C THR A 170 2.32 3.83 -8.13
N LEU A 171 1.83 5.07 -8.24
CA LEU A 171 0.48 5.48 -7.90
C LEU A 171 -0.23 5.95 -9.18
N GLU A 172 -1.32 5.30 -9.55
CA GLU A 172 -2.23 5.78 -10.60
C GLU A 172 -3.53 6.26 -9.97
N ILE A 173 -3.94 7.50 -10.26
CA ILE A 173 -5.19 8.10 -9.78
C ILE A 173 -6.15 8.24 -10.96
N ASN A 174 -7.42 7.89 -10.77
CA ASN A 174 -8.41 7.89 -11.84
C ASN A 174 -8.62 9.31 -12.40
N SER A 175 -8.45 9.45 -13.72
CA SER A 175 -8.63 10.72 -14.42
C SER A 175 -10.09 11.13 -14.62
N LEU A 176 -11.01 10.18 -14.50
CA LEU A 176 -12.46 10.39 -14.73
C LEU A 176 -13.20 10.86 -13.48
N ILE A 177 -12.53 10.90 -12.32
CA ILE A 177 -13.13 11.26 -11.05
C ILE A 177 -12.93 12.76 -10.78
N ASP A 178 -13.99 13.40 -10.31
CA ASP A 178 -13.92 14.74 -9.73
C ASP A 178 -13.48 14.63 -8.27
N TRP A 179 -12.31 15.18 -7.98
CA TRP A 179 -11.61 14.99 -6.73
C TRP A 179 -11.88 16.15 -5.78
N HIS A 180 -12.27 15.80 -4.55
CA HIS A 180 -12.19 16.74 -3.44
C HIS A 180 -10.72 16.89 -3.03
N THR A 181 -10.26 18.14 -3.08
CA THR A 181 -8.93 18.57 -2.67
C THR A 181 -8.98 19.37 -1.37
N ILE A 182 -7.83 19.54 -0.72
CA ILE A 182 -7.72 20.26 0.57
C ILE A 182 -8.24 21.71 0.51
N ASP A 183 -8.23 22.34 -0.66
CA ASP A 183 -8.71 23.72 -0.85
C ASP A 183 -10.22 23.80 -1.18
N SER A 184 -10.93 22.67 -1.22
CA SER A 184 -12.30 22.58 -1.78
C SER A 184 -13.40 22.31 -0.74
N ASP A 185 -13.23 22.83 0.48
CA ASP A 185 -14.22 22.70 1.55
C ASP A 185 -15.42 23.65 1.40
N PRO A 186 -16.66 23.18 1.72
CA PRO A 186 -16.99 21.83 2.21
C PRO A 186 -17.03 20.78 1.10
N ILE A 187 -16.86 19.50 1.45
CA ILE A 187 -16.96 18.36 0.52
C ILE A 187 -18.26 18.44 -0.30
N SER A 188 -18.10 18.52 -1.62
CA SER A 188 -19.22 18.56 -2.56
C SER A 188 -19.83 17.17 -2.75
N ALA A 189 -21.14 17.10 -2.97
CA ALA A 189 -21.81 15.83 -3.22
C ALA A 189 -21.28 15.19 -4.52
N GLY A 190 -20.93 13.90 -4.47
CA GLY A 190 -20.47 13.14 -5.63
C GLY A 190 -18.96 13.22 -5.90
N THR A 191 -18.18 13.91 -5.08
CA THR A 191 -16.72 13.88 -5.14
C THR A 191 -16.14 12.86 -4.16
N TYR A 192 -14.89 12.47 -4.40
CA TYR A 192 -14.12 11.57 -3.52
C TYR A 192 -12.96 12.32 -2.90
N ASP A 193 -12.65 12.02 -1.64
CA ASP A 193 -11.52 12.64 -0.93
C ASP A 193 -10.18 12.10 -1.45
N LEU A 194 -9.46 12.95 -2.20
CA LEU A 194 -8.17 12.58 -2.78
C LEU A 194 -7.11 12.33 -1.71
N PHE A 195 -7.20 13.01 -0.56
CA PHE A 195 -6.25 12.83 0.54
C PHE A 195 -6.29 11.38 1.07
N SER A 196 -7.48 10.89 1.43
CA SER A 196 -7.67 9.53 1.95
C SER A 196 -7.34 8.47 0.91
N VAL A 197 -7.73 8.65 -0.36
CA VAL A 197 -7.37 7.71 -1.43
C VAL A 197 -5.86 7.67 -1.63
N THR A 198 -5.18 8.81 -1.58
CA THR A 198 -3.71 8.86 -1.70
C THR A 198 -3.04 8.10 -0.56
N ILE A 199 -3.49 8.29 0.68
CA ILE A 199 -2.97 7.53 1.82
C ILE A 199 -3.14 6.03 1.58
N HIS A 200 -4.35 5.61 1.22
CA HIS A 200 -4.68 4.21 0.98
C HIS A 200 -3.72 3.57 -0.05
N GLU A 201 -3.58 4.19 -1.21
CA GLU A 201 -2.76 3.63 -2.28
C GLU A 201 -1.25 3.70 -1.98
N VAL A 202 -0.79 4.70 -1.23
CA VAL A 202 0.62 4.76 -0.81
C VAL A 202 0.95 3.69 0.21
N LEU A 203 0.01 3.31 1.10
CA LEU A 203 0.20 2.15 1.98
C LEU A 203 0.43 0.88 1.16
N HIS A 204 -0.32 0.67 0.08
CA HIS A 204 -0.05 -0.43 -0.83
C HIS A 204 1.36 -0.38 -1.42
N ILE A 205 1.83 0.79 -1.85
CA ILE A 205 3.21 0.99 -2.35
C ILE A 205 4.26 0.65 -1.29
N LEU A 206 3.98 0.94 -0.03
CA LEU A 206 4.87 0.60 1.09
C LEU A 206 4.85 -0.89 1.47
N GLY A 207 4.01 -1.69 0.79
CA GLY A 207 3.89 -3.12 0.99
C GLY A 207 2.83 -3.55 1.99
N PHE A 208 1.94 -2.64 2.39
CA PHE A 208 0.73 -2.98 3.15
C PHE A 208 -0.29 -3.60 2.16
N SER A 209 0.07 -4.76 1.63
CA SER A 209 -0.71 -5.53 0.66
C SER A 209 -0.34 -6.99 0.75
N SER A 210 -1.36 -7.85 0.79
CA SER A 210 -1.14 -9.28 0.79
C SER A 210 -0.73 -9.79 -0.59
N LEU A 211 0.15 -10.80 -0.61
CA LEU A 211 0.44 -11.61 -1.80
C LEU A 211 -0.01 -13.06 -1.60
N ILE A 212 -0.88 -13.32 -0.62
CA ILE A 212 -1.56 -14.61 -0.43
C ILE A 212 -2.70 -14.71 -1.45
N GLY A 213 -2.66 -15.74 -2.29
CA GLY A 213 -3.74 -16.09 -3.20
C GLY A 213 -4.94 -16.69 -2.47
N LEU A 214 -6.07 -16.83 -3.18
CA LEU A 214 -7.31 -17.38 -2.60
C LEU A 214 -7.19 -18.80 -2.05
N ASN A 215 -6.17 -19.54 -2.46
CA ASN A 215 -5.86 -20.89 -1.99
C ASN A 215 -4.70 -20.93 -0.98
N GLY A 216 -4.23 -19.77 -0.50
CA GLY A 216 -3.08 -19.67 0.38
C GLY A 216 -1.74 -19.57 -0.36
N ASP A 217 -1.66 -19.96 -1.64
CA ASP A 217 -0.40 -19.95 -2.39
C ASP A 217 0.06 -18.52 -2.69
N PRO A 218 1.38 -18.27 -2.79
CA PRO A 218 1.88 -16.96 -3.12
C PRO A 218 1.57 -16.58 -4.57
N VAL A 219 1.07 -15.36 -4.80
CA VAL A 219 0.70 -14.86 -6.14
C VAL A 219 1.89 -14.81 -7.12
N MET A 220 3.10 -14.57 -6.62
CA MET A 220 4.32 -14.43 -7.44
C MET A 220 5.42 -15.45 -7.09
N GLY A 221 5.06 -16.54 -6.39
CA GLY A 221 6.05 -17.50 -5.87
C GLY A 221 6.73 -17.07 -4.56
N PHE A 222 6.35 -15.91 -4.02
CA PHE A 222 6.72 -15.43 -2.70
C PHE A 222 5.57 -14.63 -2.07
N TYR A 223 5.56 -14.59 -0.74
CA TYR A 223 4.68 -13.78 0.09
C TYR A 223 5.25 -12.37 0.32
N SER A 224 4.42 -11.40 0.64
CA SER A 224 4.92 -10.11 1.11
C SER A 224 5.35 -10.23 2.58
N ARG A 225 6.26 -9.36 3.03
CA ARG A 225 6.55 -9.25 4.48
C ARG A 225 5.29 -9.00 5.32
N TRP A 226 4.28 -8.35 4.75
CA TRP A 226 3.00 -8.09 5.39
C TRP A 226 2.22 -9.38 5.72
N ASP A 227 2.31 -10.39 4.86
CA ASP A 227 1.62 -11.67 5.02
C ASP A 227 2.06 -12.43 6.29
N LEU A 228 3.27 -12.18 6.78
CA LEU A 228 3.82 -12.78 8.00
C LEU A 228 3.05 -12.39 9.27
N PHE A 229 2.26 -11.32 9.19
CA PHE A 229 1.55 -10.75 10.34
C PHE A 229 0.05 -10.96 10.28
N LEU A 230 -0.46 -11.59 9.22
CA LEU A 230 -1.87 -11.88 9.07
C LEU A 230 -2.26 -13.07 9.96
N TYR A 231 -3.35 -12.90 10.70
CA TYR A 231 -3.86 -13.85 11.66
C TYR A 231 -5.37 -14.02 11.49
N SER A 232 -5.85 -15.27 11.56
CA SER A 232 -7.28 -15.57 11.49
C SER A 232 -7.87 -15.61 12.90
N ASP A 233 -8.97 -14.90 13.15
CA ASP A 233 -9.71 -15.04 14.41
C ASP A 233 -10.59 -16.31 14.46
N ASN A 234 -11.05 -16.77 13.30
CA ASN A 234 -11.91 -17.94 13.19
C ASN A 234 -11.19 -19.20 13.64
N LEU A 235 -9.90 -19.27 13.31
CA LEU A 235 -8.98 -20.28 13.77
C LEU A 235 -7.71 -19.54 14.23
N PRO A 236 -7.52 -19.34 15.55
CA PRO A 236 -6.57 -18.39 16.13
C PRO A 236 -5.11 -18.79 15.85
N ASP A 237 -4.69 -18.59 14.61
CA ASP A 237 -3.40 -18.96 14.08
C ASP A 237 -2.99 -18.02 12.93
N TYR A 238 -1.68 -17.97 12.67
CA TYR A 238 -1.15 -17.21 11.54
C TYR A 238 -1.55 -17.87 10.22
N LEU A 239 -1.80 -17.04 9.21
CA LEU A 239 -2.14 -17.54 7.87
C LEU A 239 -0.99 -18.32 7.25
N LEU A 240 0.25 -17.93 7.57
CA LEU A 240 1.48 -18.55 7.10
C LEU A 240 2.30 -19.11 8.26
N ILE A 241 2.93 -20.25 8.03
CA ILE A 241 3.89 -20.87 8.94
C ILE A 241 5.22 -21.11 8.22
N ASP A 242 6.27 -21.31 9.02
CA ASP A 242 7.54 -21.82 8.50
C ASP A 242 7.32 -23.27 8.02
N ASP A 243 7.67 -23.55 6.76
CA ASP A 243 7.51 -24.89 6.19
C ASP A 243 8.62 -25.86 6.64
N GLY A 244 9.66 -25.34 7.30
CA GLY A 244 10.79 -26.12 7.79
C GLY A 244 11.64 -26.75 6.69
N ASP A 245 11.41 -26.39 5.41
CA ASP A 245 12.22 -26.85 4.29
C ASP A 245 13.29 -25.79 4.00
N PRO A 246 14.56 -26.03 4.39
CA PRO A 246 15.64 -25.17 3.95
C PRO A 246 15.91 -25.47 2.48
N ASP A 247 15.10 -24.91 1.58
CA ASP A 247 15.54 -24.74 0.20
C ASP A 247 16.91 -24.05 0.29
N PRO A 248 18.00 -24.65 -0.22
CA PRO A 248 19.34 -24.07 -0.11
C PRO A 248 19.47 -22.70 -0.79
N GLY A 249 18.50 -22.31 -1.63
CA GLY A 249 18.37 -20.96 -2.17
C GLY A 249 17.54 -19.99 -1.31
N CYS A 250 16.96 -20.45 -0.20
CA CYS A 250 16.00 -19.69 0.60
C CYS A 250 16.39 -19.49 2.06
N CYS A 251 16.39 -18.23 2.50
CA CYS A 251 16.65 -17.91 3.89
C CYS A 251 15.52 -18.36 4.83
N ARG A 252 14.28 -18.50 4.32
CA ARG A 252 13.12 -18.95 5.09
C ARG A 252 12.00 -19.40 4.16
N GLY A 253 11.70 -20.70 4.14
CA GLY A 253 10.51 -21.22 3.47
C GLY A 253 9.24 -20.89 4.25
N LEU A 254 8.13 -20.71 3.53
CA LEU A 254 6.83 -20.39 4.11
C LEU A 254 5.76 -21.16 3.35
N ALA A 255 4.78 -21.65 4.08
CA ALA A 255 3.61 -22.32 3.52
C ALA A 255 2.32 -21.83 4.18
N PRO A 256 1.16 -21.99 3.51
CA PRO A 256 -0.13 -21.82 4.14
C PRO A 256 -0.21 -22.69 5.38
N ASN A 257 -0.81 -22.17 6.44
CA ASN A 257 -1.02 -22.94 7.65
C ASN A 257 -1.97 -24.13 7.35
N PRO A 258 -1.54 -25.39 7.53
CA PRO A 258 -2.35 -26.55 7.21
C PRO A 258 -3.56 -26.71 8.14
N ASN A 259 -3.62 -25.95 9.24
CA ASN A 259 -4.79 -25.88 10.10
C ASN A 259 -5.91 -24.99 9.53
N LEU A 260 -5.63 -24.22 8.47
CA LEU A 260 -6.57 -23.33 7.80
C LEU A 260 -6.93 -23.87 6.41
N ILE A 261 -8.21 -23.81 6.06
CA ILE A 261 -8.77 -24.13 4.76
C ILE A 261 -8.99 -22.83 4.00
N PHE A 262 -8.20 -22.59 2.96
CA PHE A 262 -8.39 -21.43 2.09
C PHE A 262 -9.39 -21.73 0.96
N PRO A 263 -10.28 -20.79 0.59
CA PRO A 263 -10.51 -19.53 1.27
C PRO A 263 -11.42 -19.67 2.49
N ASP A 264 -12.14 -20.77 2.69
CA ASP A 264 -13.28 -20.89 3.62
C ASP A 264 -13.05 -20.42 5.07
N ASP A 265 -11.88 -20.71 5.67
CA ASP A 265 -11.53 -20.32 7.05
C ASP A 265 -11.02 -18.87 7.17
N VAL A 266 -10.85 -18.19 6.03
CA VAL A 266 -10.27 -16.84 5.89
C VAL A 266 -11.23 -15.90 5.16
N ALA A 267 -12.12 -16.45 4.36
CA ALA A 267 -13.17 -15.78 3.61
C ALA A 267 -14.48 -15.95 4.36
N GLY A 268 -14.77 -14.99 5.22
CA GLY A 268 -16.03 -14.91 5.91
C GLY A 268 -16.85 -13.68 5.54
N SER A 269 -17.96 -13.50 6.25
CA SER A 269 -18.76 -12.28 6.25
C SER A 269 -17.91 -11.07 6.68
N CYS A 270 -18.39 -9.83 6.51
CA CYS A 270 -17.71 -8.62 7.02
C CYS A 270 -17.51 -8.59 8.56
N LEU A 271 -17.87 -9.67 9.27
CA LEU A 271 -17.67 -9.88 10.71
C LEU A 271 -16.51 -10.85 11.01
N ASP A 272 -15.98 -11.53 10.00
CA ASP A 272 -14.84 -12.44 10.12
C ASP A 272 -13.56 -11.61 9.91
N GLU A 273 -12.85 -11.35 11.01
CA GLU A 273 -11.75 -10.39 11.04
C GLU A 273 -10.40 -11.10 10.81
N VAL A 274 -9.71 -10.72 9.74
CA VAL A 274 -8.25 -10.92 9.62
C VAL A 274 -7.60 -9.63 10.11
N TYR A 275 -6.70 -9.74 11.09
CA TYR A 275 -6.12 -8.57 11.77
C TYR A 275 -4.63 -8.75 12.07
N PHE A 276 -4.00 -7.65 12.52
CA PHE A 276 -2.63 -7.65 13.02
C PHE A 276 -2.64 -8.10 14.47
N ARG A 277 -2.00 -9.24 14.75
CA ARG A 277 -1.78 -9.63 16.14
C ARG A 277 -0.86 -8.60 16.83
N GLU A 278 -1.26 -8.15 18.03
CA GLU A 278 -0.43 -7.26 18.85
C GLU A 278 0.98 -7.84 19.04
N GLY A 279 2.00 -7.01 18.79
CA GLY A 279 3.41 -7.35 19.02
C GLY A 279 4.26 -7.58 17.77
N GLY A 280 3.68 -7.62 16.56
CA GLY A 280 4.44 -7.62 15.31
C GLY A 280 5.06 -6.25 15.04
N ASN A 281 6.37 -6.10 15.15
CA ASN A 281 7.06 -4.87 14.78
C ASN A 281 7.52 -4.94 13.31
N ILE A 282 6.73 -4.37 12.39
CA ILE A 282 7.07 -4.28 10.96
C ILE A 282 8.36 -3.47 10.73
N ALA A 283 8.72 -2.59 11.68
CA ALA A 283 9.92 -1.75 11.63
C ALA A 283 11.18 -2.39 12.25
N GLN A 284 11.09 -3.59 12.84
CA GLN A 284 12.27 -4.34 13.25
C GLN A 284 12.83 -5.12 12.05
N VAL A 285 13.90 -4.56 11.48
CA VAL A 285 14.78 -5.18 10.48
C VAL A 285 16.02 -5.71 11.18
#